data_AF-A0AAV7HYG8-F1
#
_entry.id   AF-A0AAV7HYG8-F1
#
_cell.length_a   1.000
_cell.length_b   1.000
_cell.length_c   1.000
_cell.angle_alpha   90.00
_cell.angle_beta   90.00
_cell.angle_gamma   90.00
#
_symmetry.space_group_name_H-M   'P 1'
#
loop_
_entity.id
_entity.type
_entity.pdbx_description
1 polymer ?
#
loop_
_entity_poly.entity_id
_entity_poly.type
_entity_poly.pdbx_seq_one_letter_code
_entity_poly.pdbx_strand_id
1 'polypeptide(L)'
;MRQQLSSSLLINLIMFIVVTIKVDGYQFFTEEDAKMFDSQLEIQDVLQFINRDEWKALPTTDPVETLVTPVPYVLIYHTGTESCYYRQSCDRIVRELQAKYISSYPWNRDIGYNFLISGDGKIYIGRGWRTVGAHTIGVNKKSIGIALIGTFYDKSPNITQFSSMRNLINYGIALDFIDKKFKYYSEINGVRLYINDQHNISSFSEMIQNSQ
;
A
#
# COMPACT_ATOMS: atom_id res chain seq x y z
N MET A 1 22.23 -2.99 -47.61
CA MET A 1 21.48 -1.77 -47.25
C MET A 1 20.04 -2.15 -46.96
N ARG A 2 19.62 -2.07 -45.68
CA ARG A 2 18.21 -2.19 -45.28
C ARG A 2 17.51 -0.89 -45.67
N GLN A 3 16.50 -0.96 -46.55
CA GLN A 3 15.54 0.12 -46.69
C GLN A 3 14.48 -0.06 -45.60
N GLN A 4 14.35 0.97 -44.77
CA GLN A 4 13.33 1.16 -43.75
C GLN A 4 11.95 1.10 -44.40
N LEU A 5 11.13 0.12 -44.02
CA LEU A 5 9.68 0.20 -44.20
C LEU A 5 9.19 1.37 -43.34
N SER A 6 8.55 2.37 -43.95
CA SER A 6 8.15 3.59 -43.28
C SER A 6 7.10 3.33 -42.20
N SER A 7 7.25 4.01 -41.07
CA SER A 7 6.37 3.97 -39.90
C SER A 7 4.88 4.18 -40.22
N SER A 8 4.56 4.85 -41.34
CA SER A 8 3.20 5.05 -41.82
C SER A 8 2.47 3.75 -42.20
N LEU A 9 3.18 2.76 -42.74
CA LEU A 9 2.60 1.47 -43.13
C LEU A 9 2.23 0.60 -41.92
N LEU A 10 3.01 0.68 -40.84
CA LEU A 10 2.75 0.00 -39.56
C LEU A 10 1.59 0.63 -38.80
N ILE A 11 1.48 1.96 -38.79
CA ILE A 11 0.39 2.69 -38.14
C ILE A 11 -0.95 2.39 -38.82
N ASN A 12 -0.99 2.36 -40.16
CA ASN A 12 -2.19 1.97 -40.90
C ASN A 12 -2.62 0.52 -40.64
N LEU A 13 -1.66 -0.38 -40.37
CA LEU A 13 -1.93 -1.78 -40.02
C LEU A 13 -2.54 -1.93 -38.61
N ILE A 14 -2.05 -1.14 -37.64
CA ILE A 14 -2.59 -1.10 -36.27
C ILE A 14 -4.01 -0.51 -36.27
N MET A 15 -4.24 0.56 -37.04
CA MET A 15 -5.57 1.16 -37.21
C MET A 15 -6.58 0.17 -37.79
N PHE A 16 -6.17 -0.69 -38.74
CA PHE A 16 -7.04 -1.72 -39.31
C PHE A 16 -7.39 -2.84 -38.31
N ILE A 17 -6.46 -3.21 -37.42
CA ILE A 17 -6.68 -4.23 -36.38
C ILE A 17 -7.66 -3.74 -35.30
N VAL A 18 -7.64 -2.45 -34.96
CA VAL A 18 -8.59 -1.85 -34.00
C VAL A 18 -10.01 -1.75 -34.59
N VAL A 19 -10.12 -1.55 -35.91
CA VAL A 19 -11.42 -1.48 -36.61
C VAL A 19 -12.11 -2.85 -36.71
N THR A 20 -11.37 -3.95 -36.86
CA THR A 20 -11.97 -5.30 -37.01
C THR A 20 -12.48 -5.92 -35.71
N ILE A 21 -12.12 -5.40 -34.53
CA ILE A 21 -12.59 -5.96 -33.24
C ILE A 21 -14.00 -5.45 -32.85
N LYS A 22 -14.60 -4.51 -33.58
CA LYS A 22 -16.00 -4.11 -33.34
C LYS A 22 -17.00 -4.88 -34.20
N VAL A 23 -17.46 -6.00 -33.65
CA VAL A 23 -18.83 -6.47 -33.85
C VAL A 23 -19.49 -6.48 -32.45
N ASP A 24 -20.67 -5.86 -32.39
CA ASP A 24 -21.63 -5.80 -31.27
C ASP A 24 -21.30 -4.93 -30.03
N GLY A 25 -21.75 -3.66 -30.11
CA GLY A 25 -22.57 -3.10 -29.02
C GLY A 25 -21.91 -2.28 -27.91
N TYR A 26 -20.62 -1.94 -27.97
CA TYR A 26 -19.97 -1.15 -26.91
C TYR A 26 -19.45 0.23 -27.35
N GLN A 27 -19.64 1.23 -26.46
CA GLN A 27 -19.21 2.62 -26.60
C GLN A 27 -17.69 2.72 -26.92
N PHE A 28 -17.33 3.72 -27.70
CA PHE A 28 -15.96 3.95 -28.20
C PHE A 28 -15.17 4.76 -27.17
N PHE A 29 -14.00 4.25 -26.74
CA PHE A 29 -12.99 5.04 -26.03
C PHE A 29 -12.06 5.66 -27.08
N THR A 30 -11.86 6.98 -27.02
CA THR A 30 -10.96 7.72 -27.93
C THR A 30 -9.54 7.86 -27.34
N GLU A 31 -8.55 8.24 -28.16
CA GLU A 31 -7.20 8.61 -27.66
C GLU A 31 -7.25 9.82 -26.71
N GLU A 32 -8.20 10.73 -26.91
CA GLU A 32 -8.45 11.85 -26.01
C GLU A 32 -9.08 11.37 -24.70
N ASP A 33 -9.98 10.38 -24.72
CA ASP A 33 -10.52 9.75 -23.51
C ASP A 33 -9.43 8.96 -22.76
N ALA A 34 -8.52 8.29 -23.47
CA ALA A 34 -7.37 7.62 -22.86
C ALA A 34 -6.42 8.63 -22.20
N LYS A 35 -6.15 9.77 -22.85
CA LYS A 35 -5.35 10.86 -22.27
C LYS A 35 -6.08 11.64 -21.17
N MET A 36 -7.42 11.74 -21.22
CA MET A 36 -8.23 12.34 -20.16
C MET A 36 -8.29 11.44 -18.93
N PHE A 37 -8.33 10.12 -19.12
CA PHE A 37 -8.21 9.14 -18.03
C PHE A 37 -6.79 9.12 -17.46
N ASP A 38 -5.77 9.20 -18.30
CA ASP A 38 -4.34 9.28 -17.92
C ASP A 38 -4.02 10.60 -17.17
N SER A 39 -4.57 11.74 -17.63
CA SER A 39 -4.42 13.04 -16.95
C SER A 39 -5.30 13.22 -15.71
N GLN A 40 -6.38 12.45 -15.55
CA GLN A 40 -7.11 12.32 -14.27
C GLN A 40 -6.46 11.32 -13.31
N LEU A 41 -5.63 10.39 -13.82
CA LEU A 41 -4.74 9.50 -13.06
C LEU A 41 -3.43 10.18 -12.61
N GLU A 42 -3.15 11.39 -13.12
CA GLU A 42 -2.11 12.29 -12.59
C GLU A 42 -2.63 13.21 -11.46
N ILE A 43 -3.71 12.83 -10.75
CA ILE A 43 -3.70 13.13 -9.32
C ILE A 43 -2.60 12.22 -8.74
N GLN A 44 -1.39 12.75 -8.68
CA GLN A 44 -0.42 12.33 -7.69
C GLN A 44 -1.15 12.50 -6.36
N ASP A 45 -1.88 11.47 -5.91
CA ASP A 45 -2.64 11.44 -4.67
C ASP A 45 -1.62 11.76 -3.59
N VAL A 46 -1.54 13.03 -3.22
CA VAL A 46 -0.52 13.55 -2.34
C VAL A 46 -0.71 12.76 -1.06
N LEU A 47 0.31 11.97 -0.70
CA LEU A 47 0.24 11.18 0.51
C LEU A 47 0.02 12.14 1.69
N GLN A 48 -1.17 12.04 2.29
CA GLN A 48 -1.53 12.85 3.45
C GLN A 48 -1.09 12.12 4.69
N PHE A 49 0.16 12.39 5.09
CA PHE A 49 0.69 11.88 6.34
C PHE A 49 0.09 12.62 7.53
N ILE A 50 -0.23 11.84 8.54
CA ILE A 50 -0.57 12.31 9.87
C ILE A 50 0.55 11.91 10.80
N ASN A 51 1.28 12.91 11.29
CA ASN A 51 2.36 12.72 12.23
C ASN A 51 1.85 12.32 13.62
N ARG A 52 2.75 11.73 14.40
CA ARG A 52 2.47 11.20 15.75
C ARG A 52 1.92 12.26 16.71
N ASP A 53 2.45 13.47 16.65
CA ASP A 53 2.01 14.63 17.43
C ASP A 53 0.62 15.13 17.01
N GLU A 54 0.24 14.97 15.75
CA GLU A 54 -1.07 15.36 15.23
C GLU A 54 -2.18 14.44 15.74
N TRP A 55 -1.95 13.12 15.81
CA TRP A 55 -2.94 12.17 16.38
C TRP A 55 -2.82 11.99 17.90
N LYS A 56 -1.91 12.74 18.54
CA LYS A 56 -1.64 12.73 20.00
C LYS A 56 -1.16 11.37 20.49
N ALA A 57 -0.15 10.83 19.79
CA ALA A 57 0.52 9.61 20.18
C ALA A 57 1.10 9.70 21.59
N LEU A 58 0.93 8.62 22.36
CA LEU A 58 1.75 8.40 23.54
C LEU A 58 3.23 8.27 23.13
N PRO A 59 4.15 8.73 24.00
CA PRO A 59 5.57 8.59 23.75
C PRO A 59 5.96 7.13 23.63
N THR A 60 6.89 6.83 22.72
CA THR A 60 7.54 5.52 22.66
C THR A 60 8.37 5.33 23.93
N THR A 61 8.35 4.13 24.51
CA THR A 61 9.25 3.79 25.63
C THR A 61 10.10 2.57 25.21
N ASP A 62 11.35 2.53 25.68
CA ASP A 62 12.49 1.68 25.24
C ASP A 62 13.32 2.21 24.07
N PRO A 63 14.60 1.80 23.94
CA PRO A 63 15.39 2.16 22.76
C PRO A 63 14.69 1.64 21.52
N VAL A 64 14.34 2.57 20.64
CA VAL A 64 13.68 2.30 19.37
C VAL A 64 14.65 1.47 18.51
N GLU A 65 14.38 0.17 18.34
CA GLU A 65 15.19 -0.67 17.47
C GLU A 65 15.06 -0.14 16.03
N THR A 66 16.21 0.20 15.44
CA THR A 66 16.25 0.73 14.08
C THR A 66 16.01 -0.38 13.08
N LEU A 67 15.11 -0.13 12.13
CA LEU A 67 14.84 -1.03 11.02
C LEU A 67 15.92 -0.85 9.94
N VAL A 68 16.55 -1.96 9.52
CA VAL A 68 17.50 -1.96 8.42
C VAL A 68 16.73 -1.89 7.10
N THR A 69 17.02 -0.88 6.29
CA THR A 69 16.37 -0.62 5.00
C THR A 69 17.36 -0.72 3.84
N PRO A 70 16.91 -1.04 2.60
CA PRO A 70 15.52 -1.33 2.22
C PRO A 70 15.01 -2.66 2.77
N VAL A 71 13.74 -2.71 3.19
CA VAL A 71 13.14 -3.96 3.67
C VAL A 71 12.70 -4.85 2.50
N PRO A 72 12.88 -6.18 2.59
CA PRO A 72 12.44 -7.12 1.56
C PRO A 72 10.94 -7.44 1.61
N TYR A 73 10.22 -7.03 2.66
CA TYR A 73 8.83 -7.44 2.88
C TYR A 73 7.90 -6.28 3.25
N VAL A 74 6.68 -6.34 2.72
CA VAL A 74 5.55 -5.49 3.15
C VAL A 74 4.40 -6.38 3.60
N LEU A 75 3.87 -6.16 4.80
CA LEU A 75 2.75 -6.94 5.33
C LEU A 75 1.53 -6.05 5.49
N ILE A 76 0.43 -6.49 4.88
CA ILE A 76 -0.83 -5.75 4.80
C ILE A 76 -1.84 -6.42 5.72
N TYR A 77 -2.36 -5.60 6.64
CA TYR A 77 -3.29 -6.00 7.67
C TYR A 77 -4.55 -5.17 7.62
N HIS A 78 -5.56 -5.61 8.35
CA HIS A 78 -6.66 -4.76 8.78
C HIS A 78 -6.66 -4.67 10.30
N THR A 79 -7.20 -3.59 10.86
CA THR A 79 -7.13 -3.35 12.31
C THR A 79 -8.13 -4.16 13.12
N GLY A 80 -9.17 -4.72 12.47
CA GLY A 80 -10.28 -5.38 13.15
C GLY A 80 -11.17 -4.41 13.93
N THR A 81 -11.11 -3.12 13.60
CA THR A 81 -11.93 -2.06 14.20
C THR A 81 -13.08 -1.68 13.27
N GLU A 82 -13.90 -0.71 13.69
CA GLU A 82 -14.72 0.05 12.76
C GLU A 82 -13.84 0.84 11.76
N SER A 83 -14.36 1.05 10.56
CA SER A 83 -13.76 1.98 9.60
C SER A 83 -14.06 3.42 10.00
N CYS A 84 -13.16 4.34 9.64
CA CYS A 84 -13.30 5.76 9.93
C CYS A 84 -12.92 6.59 8.70
N TYR A 85 -13.55 7.75 8.55
CA TYR A 85 -13.36 8.65 7.40
C TYR A 85 -13.12 10.10 7.82
N TYR A 86 -13.28 10.40 9.11
CA TYR A 86 -13.17 11.75 9.66
C TYR A 86 -12.07 11.79 10.69
N ARG A 87 -11.34 12.91 10.73
CA ARG A 87 -10.16 13.10 11.56
C ARG A 87 -10.38 12.68 13.01
N GLN A 88 -11.45 13.17 13.64
CA GLN A 88 -11.73 12.93 15.04
C GLN A 88 -11.96 11.45 15.37
N SER A 89 -12.70 10.71 14.53
CA SER A 89 -12.96 9.29 14.75
C SER A 89 -11.73 8.44 14.47
N CYS A 90 -10.99 8.74 13.42
CA CYS A 90 -9.74 8.04 13.11
C CYS A 90 -8.68 8.25 14.17
N ASP A 91 -8.50 9.47 14.67
CA ASP A 91 -7.54 9.77 15.74
C ASP A 91 -7.89 9.01 17.03
N ARG A 92 -9.18 8.91 17.37
CA ARG A 92 -9.65 8.12 18.50
C ARG A 92 -9.27 6.65 18.33
N ILE A 93 -9.60 6.04 17.20
CA ILE A 93 -9.32 4.63 16.92
C ILE A 93 -7.82 4.34 16.96
N VAL A 94 -6.98 5.18 16.35
CA VAL A 94 -5.53 5.00 16.35
C VAL A 94 -4.95 5.07 17.76
N ARG A 95 -5.45 5.99 18.61
CA ARG A 95 -5.06 6.04 20.03
C ARG A 95 -5.52 4.82 20.83
N GLU A 96 -6.75 4.35 20.60
CA GLU A 96 -7.26 3.13 21.24
C GLU A 96 -6.45 1.90 20.83
N LEU A 97 -6.06 1.80 19.56
CA LEU A 97 -5.15 0.77 19.07
C LEU A 97 -3.78 0.87 19.74
N GLN A 98 -3.19 2.06 19.83
CA GLN A 98 -1.92 2.26 20.53
C GLN A 98 -2.03 1.81 22.00
N ALA A 99 -3.06 2.24 22.72
CA ALA A 99 -3.31 1.85 24.11
C ALA A 99 -3.48 0.33 24.26
N LYS A 100 -4.23 -0.31 23.35
CA LYS A 100 -4.41 -1.76 23.31
C LYS A 100 -3.07 -2.48 23.15
N TYR A 101 -2.25 -2.08 22.18
CA TYR A 101 -0.92 -2.67 21.96
C TYR A 101 -0.02 -2.54 23.20
N ILE A 102 0.06 -1.34 23.78
CA ILE A 102 0.85 -1.09 25.00
C ILE A 102 0.36 -1.97 26.17
N SER A 103 -0.95 -2.12 26.34
CA SER A 103 -1.52 -2.92 27.43
C SER A 103 -1.33 -4.43 27.25
N SER A 104 -1.32 -4.91 26.01
CA SER A 104 -1.26 -6.34 25.68
C SER A 104 0.17 -6.88 25.58
N TYR A 105 1.13 -5.99 25.28
CA TYR A 105 2.53 -6.34 25.10
C TYR A 105 3.39 -5.44 25.99
N PRO A 106 3.61 -5.79 27.27
CA PRO A 106 4.31 -4.91 28.21
C PRO A 106 5.74 -4.56 27.79
N TRP A 107 6.35 -5.42 26.97
CA TRP A 107 7.69 -5.22 26.40
C TRP A 107 7.70 -4.38 25.11
N ASN A 108 6.53 -4.10 24.53
CA ASN A 108 6.39 -3.46 23.24
C ASN A 108 5.51 -2.22 23.37
N ARG A 109 6.14 -1.11 23.75
CA ARG A 109 5.44 0.05 24.30
C ARG A 109 5.07 1.09 23.24
N ASP A 110 4.53 0.62 22.12
CA ASP A 110 3.94 1.46 21.07
C ASP A 110 2.97 0.66 20.19
N ILE A 111 2.19 1.34 19.35
CA ILE A 111 1.35 0.73 18.32
C ILE A 111 2.16 -0.24 17.44
N GLY A 112 1.61 -1.40 17.09
CA GLY A 112 2.41 -2.44 16.42
C GLY A 112 2.71 -2.22 14.94
N TYR A 113 1.94 -1.38 14.26
CA TYR A 113 2.08 -1.14 12.82
C TYR A 113 3.05 0.02 12.52
N ASN A 114 3.72 -0.04 11.38
CA ASN A 114 4.52 1.08 10.88
C ASN A 114 3.61 2.21 10.40
N PHE A 115 2.56 1.85 9.66
CA PHE A 115 1.57 2.80 9.13
C PHE A 115 0.16 2.25 9.28
N LEU A 116 -0.80 3.17 9.46
CA LEU A 116 -2.22 2.87 9.39
C LEU A 116 -2.87 3.77 8.35
N ILE A 117 -3.88 3.27 7.64
CA ILE A 117 -4.54 4.04 6.58
C ILE A 117 -6.04 4.11 6.87
N SER A 118 -6.59 5.31 6.99
CA SER A 118 -8.02 5.51 7.23
C SER A 118 -8.86 5.29 5.96
N GLY A 119 -10.17 5.21 6.12
CA GLY A 119 -11.10 5.03 5.00
C GLY A 119 -11.12 6.21 4.02
N ASP A 120 -10.71 7.40 4.45
CA ASP A 120 -10.49 8.58 3.60
C ASP A 120 -9.06 8.69 3.05
N GLY A 121 -8.22 7.66 3.22
CA GLY A 121 -6.89 7.56 2.61
C GLY A 121 -5.75 8.26 3.37
N LYS A 122 -6.00 8.90 4.50
CA LYS A 122 -4.93 9.50 5.30
C LYS A 122 -4.03 8.43 5.92
N ILE A 123 -2.73 8.70 5.94
CA ILE A 123 -1.71 7.77 6.42
C ILE A 123 -1.24 8.20 7.80
N TYR A 124 -1.67 7.47 8.81
CA TYR A 124 -1.24 7.63 10.18
C TYR A 124 0.14 7.00 10.39
N ILE A 125 1.11 7.81 10.79
CA ILE A 125 2.44 7.33 11.17
C ILE A 125 2.32 6.63 12.52
N GLY A 126 2.44 5.29 12.49
CA GLY A 126 2.67 4.49 13.69
C GLY A 126 4.14 4.54 14.04
N ARG A 127 4.86 3.45 13.83
CA ARG A 127 6.32 3.40 14.02
C ARG A 127 7.13 4.04 12.89
N GLY A 128 6.51 4.27 11.73
CA GLY A 128 7.15 4.88 10.58
C GLY A 128 8.18 3.97 9.89
N TRP A 129 9.03 4.57 9.06
CA TRP A 129 9.95 3.85 8.17
C TRP A 129 11.17 3.21 8.84
N ARG A 130 11.67 3.83 9.92
CA ARG A 130 13.00 3.51 10.48
C ARG A 130 12.95 2.71 11.78
N THR A 131 11.78 2.23 12.17
CA THR A 131 11.56 1.57 13.45
C THR A 131 10.98 0.18 13.24
N VAL A 132 11.51 -0.81 13.95
CA VAL A 132 11.01 -2.18 13.92
C VAL A 132 9.55 -2.27 14.41
N GLY A 133 8.71 -2.94 13.62
CA GLY A 133 7.29 -3.22 13.91
C GLY A 133 7.05 -4.17 15.08
N ALA A 134 5.78 -4.38 15.40
CA ALA A 134 5.30 -5.44 16.31
C ALA A 134 4.11 -6.22 15.73
N HIS A 135 3.90 -6.13 14.43
CA HIS A 135 2.72 -6.68 13.76
C HIS A 135 2.85 -8.19 13.48
N THR A 136 4.08 -8.70 13.36
CA THR A 136 4.30 -10.10 12.96
C THR A 136 5.58 -10.68 13.57
N ILE A 137 5.40 -11.61 14.50
CA ILE A 137 6.52 -12.33 15.13
C ILE A 137 7.37 -13.02 14.04
N GLY A 138 8.69 -12.92 14.13
CA GLY A 138 9.64 -13.51 13.19
C GLY A 138 10.08 -12.59 12.05
N VAL A 139 9.22 -11.70 11.55
CA VAL A 139 9.52 -10.86 10.36
C VAL A 139 9.56 -9.35 10.62
N ASN A 140 9.21 -8.88 11.81
CA ASN A 140 9.19 -7.44 12.15
C ASN A 140 10.49 -6.68 11.79
N LYS A 141 11.66 -7.32 11.92
CA LYS A 141 12.97 -6.70 11.64
C LYS A 141 13.32 -6.59 10.16
N LYS A 142 12.51 -7.18 9.28
CA LYS A 142 12.73 -7.26 7.84
C LYS A 142 11.51 -6.77 7.05
N SER A 143 10.60 -6.03 7.69
CA SER A 143 9.34 -5.68 7.05
C SER A 143 8.74 -4.36 7.53
N ILE A 144 7.88 -3.81 6.67
CA ILE A 144 6.98 -2.70 7.00
C ILE A 144 5.55 -3.26 7.10
N GLY A 145 4.92 -3.06 8.26
CA GLY A 145 3.51 -3.41 8.49
C GLY A 145 2.58 -2.22 8.22
N ILE A 146 1.65 -2.41 7.29
CA ILE A 146 0.62 -1.43 6.92
C ILE A 146 -0.74 -1.99 7.33
N ALA A 147 -1.47 -1.27 8.19
CA ALA A 147 -2.82 -1.66 8.60
C ALA A 147 -3.89 -0.75 8.00
N LEU A 148 -4.86 -1.33 7.31
CA LEU A 148 -6.04 -0.61 6.86
C LEU A 148 -7.04 -0.54 8.01
N ILE A 149 -7.44 0.68 8.41
CA ILE A 149 -8.37 0.89 9.52
C ILE A 149 -9.76 0.37 9.11
N GLY A 150 -10.20 -0.71 9.77
CA GLY A 150 -11.46 -1.38 9.50
C GLY A 150 -11.40 -2.90 9.66
N THR A 151 -12.47 -3.53 9.20
CA THR A 151 -12.65 -4.98 9.19
C THR A 151 -13.02 -5.44 7.77
N PHE A 152 -12.20 -6.32 7.18
CA PHE A 152 -12.24 -6.67 5.75
C PHE A 152 -12.21 -8.19 5.50
N TYR A 153 -12.95 -8.96 6.28
CA TYR A 153 -13.03 -10.42 6.11
C TYR A 153 -13.89 -10.81 4.89
N ASP A 154 -14.98 -10.08 4.68
CA ASP A 154 -16.05 -10.34 3.71
C ASP A 154 -16.23 -9.20 2.70
N LYS A 155 -15.60 -8.04 2.95
CA LYS A 155 -15.65 -6.85 2.10
C LYS A 155 -14.26 -6.31 1.83
N SER A 156 -14.07 -5.77 0.62
CA SER A 156 -12.82 -5.11 0.25
C SER A 156 -12.69 -3.73 0.90
N PRO A 157 -11.45 -3.26 1.14
CA PRO A 157 -11.16 -1.85 1.37
C PRO A 157 -11.72 -0.98 0.25
N ASN A 158 -12.07 0.27 0.57
CA ASN A 158 -12.50 1.21 -0.45
C ASN A 158 -11.32 1.65 -1.34
N ILE A 159 -11.63 2.21 -2.50
CA ILE A 159 -10.63 2.58 -3.52
C ILE A 159 -9.63 3.61 -3.00
N THR A 160 -10.05 4.57 -2.17
CA THR A 160 -9.19 5.63 -1.62
C THR A 160 -8.15 5.05 -0.66
N GLN A 161 -8.57 4.16 0.24
CA GLN A 161 -7.70 3.47 1.18
C GLN A 161 -6.71 2.55 0.44
N PHE A 162 -7.18 1.85 -0.60
CA PHE A 162 -6.32 1.01 -1.44
C PHE A 162 -5.31 1.83 -2.27
N SER A 163 -5.74 2.93 -2.89
CA SER A 163 -4.87 3.87 -3.63
C SER A 163 -3.76 4.40 -2.73
N SER A 164 -4.14 4.89 -1.53
CA SER A 164 -3.19 5.43 -0.55
C SER A 164 -2.17 4.39 -0.09
N MET A 165 -2.59 3.14 0.09
CA MET A 165 -1.68 2.03 0.40
C MET A 165 -0.67 1.79 -0.72
N ARG A 166 -1.13 1.70 -1.97
CA ARG A 166 -0.26 1.52 -3.14
C ARG A 166 0.74 2.66 -3.28
N ASN A 167 0.27 3.90 -3.13
CA ASN A 167 1.10 5.09 -3.23
C ASN A 167 2.12 5.17 -2.09
N LEU A 168 1.74 4.78 -0.87
CA LEU A 168 2.66 4.69 0.27
C LEU A 168 3.79 3.69 -0.01
N ILE A 169 3.48 2.53 -0.59
CA ILE A 169 4.48 1.52 -0.95
C ILE A 169 5.42 2.07 -2.04
N ASN A 170 4.87 2.68 -3.09
CA ASN A 170 5.68 3.31 -4.15
C ASN A 170 6.59 4.41 -3.61
N TYR A 171 6.10 5.21 -2.67
CA TYR A 171 6.89 6.23 -1.97
C TYR A 171 8.02 5.60 -1.15
N GLY A 172 7.76 4.51 -0.44
CA GLY A 172 8.78 3.75 0.28
C GLY A 172 9.85 3.15 -0.65
N ILE A 173 9.47 2.69 -1.84
CA ILE A 173 10.42 2.20 -2.86
C ILE A 173 11.28 3.35 -3.39
N ALA A 174 10.67 4.50 -3.70
CA ALA A 174 11.35 5.67 -4.24
C ALA A 174 12.40 6.24 -3.25
N LEU A 175 12.15 6.09 -1.95
CA LEU A 175 13.04 6.54 -0.87
C LEU A 175 13.98 5.45 -0.32
N ASP A 176 14.04 4.28 -0.95
CA ASP A 176 14.89 3.15 -0.53
C ASP A 176 14.60 2.62 0.89
N PHE A 177 13.35 2.78 1.34
CA PHE A 177 12.84 2.12 2.55
C PHE A 177 12.33 0.71 2.26
N ILE A 178 11.81 0.47 1.06
CA ILE A 178 11.28 -0.82 0.60
C ILE A 178 12.08 -1.25 -0.64
N ASP A 179 12.51 -2.51 -0.66
CA ASP A 179 13.27 -3.06 -1.79
C ASP A 179 12.39 -3.08 -3.06
N LYS A 180 12.96 -2.75 -4.22
CA LYS A 180 12.21 -2.77 -5.50
C LYS A 180 11.63 -4.14 -5.83
N LYS A 181 12.22 -5.22 -5.33
CA LYS A 181 11.80 -6.62 -5.49
C LYS A 181 11.12 -7.18 -4.24
N PHE A 182 10.60 -6.31 -3.36
CA PHE A 182 9.94 -6.74 -2.13
C PHE A 182 8.85 -7.79 -2.42
N LYS A 183 8.65 -8.72 -1.49
CA LYS A 183 7.46 -9.59 -1.50
C LYS A 183 6.44 -9.06 -0.52
N TYR A 184 5.17 -9.36 -0.75
CA TYR A 184 4.13 -8.95 0.19
C TYR A 184 3.22 -10.08 0.61
N TYR A 185 2.66 -9.92 1.81
CA TYR A 185 1.57 -10.74 2.33
C TYR A 185 0.39 -9.83 2.67
N SER A 186 -0.82 -10.33 2.45
CA SER A 186 -2.06 -9.66 2.83
C SER A 186 -2.94 -10.62 3.60
N GLU A 187 -3.38 -10.21 4.80
CA GLU A 187 -4.45 -10.90 5.53
C GLU A 187 -5.83 -10.58 4.91
N ILE A 188 -5.93 -9.50 4.14
CA ILE A 188 -7.17 -9.09 3.47
C ILE A 188 -7.34 -9.89 2.18
N ASN A 189 -8.43 -10.63 2.09
CA ASN A 189 -8.78 -11.42 0.91
C ASN A 189 -8.95 -10.53 -0.33
N GLY A 190 -8.41 -10.97 -1.46
CA GLY A 190 -8.57 -10.29 -2.76
C GLY A 190 -7.68 -9.05 -2.98
N VAL A 191 -6.88 -8.64 -1.99
CA VAL A 191 -5.88 -7.57 -2.18
C VAL A 191 -4.75 -8.08 -3.07
N ARG A 192 -4.67 -7.53 -4.29
CA ARG A 192 -3.56 -7.76 -5.23
C ARG A 192 -2.86 -6.44 -5.49
N LEU A 193 -1.58 -6.36 -5.12
CA LEU A 193 -0.77 -5.19 -5.43
C LEU A 193 -0.24 -5.32 -6.86
N TYR A 194 -0.80 -4.54 -7.78
CA TYR A 194 -0.24 -4.35 -9.11
C TYR A 194 0.79 -3.22 -9.05
N ILE A 195 1.98 -3.55 -8.56
CA ILE A 195 3.15 -2.67 -8.65
C ILE A 195 4.03 -3.28 -9.74
N ASN A 196 4.16 -2.60 -10.88
CA ASN A 196 5.06 -2.93 -12.00
C ASN A 196 5.15 -4.42 -12.43
N ASP A 197 4.05 -5.18 -12.47
CA ASP A 197 3.94 -6.56 -12.99
C ASP A 197 4.93 -7.63 -12.47
N GLN A 198 5.71 -7.35 -11.41
CA GLN A 198 6.80 -8.22 -10.96
C GLN A 198 6.71 -8.66 -9.48
N HIS A 199 5.67 -8.27 -8.76
CA HIS A 199 5.57 -8.55 -7.32
C HIS A 199 4.70 -9.76 -7.04
N ASN A 200 5.29 -10.80 -6.47
CA ASN A 200 4.60 -12.04 -6.13
C ASN A 200 4.02 -11.98 -4.72
N ILE A 201 2.80 -12.50 -4.55
CA ILE A 201 2.23 -12.81 -3.25
C ILE A 201 3.09 -13.90 -2.61
N SER A 202 3.63 -13.63 -1.43
CA SER A 202 4.26 -14.65 -0.61
C SER A 202 3.25 -15.31 0.30
N SER A 203 3.40 -16.63 0.48
CA SER A 203 2.71 -17.31 1.58
C SER A 203 3.31 -16.88 2.92
N PHE A 204 2.48 -16.83 3.95
CA PHE A 204 2.95 -16.47 5.29
C PHE A 204 4.07 -17.40 5.79
N SER A 205 3.94 -18.71 5.55
CA SER A 205 4.95 -19.71 5.90
C SER A 205 6.29 -19.48 5.19
N GLU A 206 6.28 -19.15 3.90
CA GLU A 206 7.50 -18.83 3.14
C GLU A 206 8.22 -17.63 3.73
N MET A 207 7.49 -16.59 4.16
CA MET A 207 8.12 -15.40 4.76
C MET A 207 8.78 -15.74 6.09
N ILE A 208 8.12 -16.52 6.95
CA ILE A 208 8.69 -16.92 8.24
C ILE A 208 9.92 -17.79 8.06
N GLN A 209 9.88 -18.79 7.17
CA GLN A 209 11.01 -19.70 6.92
C GLN A 209 12.25 -18.97 6.39
N ASN A 210 12.07 -17.98 5.52
CA ASN A 210 13.18 -17.19 4.96
C ASN A 210 13.64 -16.03 5.87
N SER A 211 12.97 -15.83 7.01
CA SER A 211 13.28 -14.75 7.95
C SER A 211 14.20 -15.16 9.10
N GLN A 212 14.35 -16.46 9.35
CA GLN A 212 15.30 -17.05 10.30
C GLN A 212 16.73 -17.05 9.73
#